data_AF-A0A3Q2CTE9-F1
#
_entry.id   AF-A0A3Q2CTE9-F1
#
_cell.length_a   1.000
_cell.length_b   1.000
_cell.length_c   1.000
_cell.angle_alpha   90.00
_cell.angle_beta   90.00
_cell.angle_gamma   90.00
#
_symmetry.space_group_name_H-M   'P 1'
#
loop_
_entity.id
_entity.type
_entity.pdbx_description
1 polymer ?
#
loop_
_entity_poly.entity_id
_entity_poly.type
_entity_poly.pdbx_seq_one_letter_code
_entity_poly.pdbx_strand_id
1 'polypeptide(L)'
;KKYLALTLLLSTLMSLSNAQCFTHCQDNFDLTWHVRGTTWRNSGCMECDCERCCSVYGVPTGFPDDCEAVFDEKACEYTVHKKDDPSVLCPVFHYSGK
;
A
#
# COMPACT_ATOMS: atom_id res chain seq x y z
N LYS A 1 16.01 48.66 -16.46
CA LYS A 1 17.10 47.64 -16.42
C LYS A 1 17.19 46.89 -15.09
N LYS A 2 17.25 47.59 -13.93
CA LYS A 2 17.34 46.95 -12.59
C LYS A 2 16.16 46.01 -12.26
N TYR A 3 14.94 46.39 -12.63
CA TYR A 3 13.74 45.57 -12.37
C TYR A 3 13.63 44.34 -13.27
N LEU A 4 14.12 44.40 -14.53
CA LEU A 4 14.15 43.23 -15.42
C LEU A 4 15.10 42.14 -14.88
N ALA A 5 16.27 42.54 -14.36
CA ALA A 5 17.21 41.61 -13.77
C ALA A 5 16.60 40.90 -12.53
N LEU A 6 15.84 41.65 -11.72
CA LEU A 6 15.14 41.12 -10.55
C LEU A 6 14.04 40.12 -10.93
N THR A 7 13.22 40.44 -11.94
CA THR A 7 12.15 39.54 -12.40
C THR A 7 12.71 38.25 -13.01
N LEU A 8 13.81 38.33 -13.76
CA LEU A 8 14.49 37.16 -14.33
C LEU A 8 15.07 36.24 -13.24
N LEU A 9 15.68 36.80 -12.20
CA LEU A 9 16.20 36.05 -11.05
C LEU A 9 15.08 35.31 -10.28
N LEU A 10 13.94 35.95 -10.02
CA LEU A 10 12.82 35.30 -9.34
C LEU A 10 12.19 34.18 -10.19
N SER A 11 12.08 34.36 -11.52
CA SER A 11 11.56 33.31 -12.41
C SER A 11 12.48 32.09 -12.47
N THR A 12 13.80 32.26 -12.43
CA THR A 12 14.74 31.13 -12.37
C THR A 12 14.67 30.38 -11.04
N LEU A 13 14.46 31.06 -9.92
CA LEU A 13 14.37 30.44 -8.59
C LEU A 13 13.11 29.56 -8.45
N MET A 14 11.96 30.01 -8.95
CA MET A 14 10.73 29.19 -8.95
C MET A 14 10.82 28.01 -9.92
N SER A 15 11.60 28.12 -10.99
CA SER A 15 11.85 27.00 -11.92
C SER A 15 12.71 25.90 -11.25
N LEU A 16 13.65 26.27 -10.38
CA LEU A 16 14.48 25.32 -9.63
C LEU A 16 13.72 24.63 -8.47
N SER A 17 12.70 25.26 -7.86
CA SER A 17 11.95 24.61 -6.77
C SER A 17 11.11 23.43 -7.24
N ASN A 18 10.80 23.33 -8.53
CA ASN A 18 9.98 22.25 -9.08
C ASN A 18 10.79 21.00 -9.43
N ALA A 19 12.11 21.01 -9.23
CA ALA A 19 12.98 19.84 -9.36
C ALA A 19 13.32 19.21 -8.00
N GLN A 20 12.46 19.37 -6.99
CA GLN A 20 12.61 18.66 -5.72
C GLN A 20 12.38 17.16 -5.95
N CYS A 21 13.47 16.43 -6.17
CA CYS A 21 13.46 14.98 -6.13
C CYS A 21 13.11 14.56 -4.70
N PHE A 22 11.89 14.09 -4.48
CA PHE A 22 11.48 13.53 -3.19
C PHE A 22 12.29 12.26 -2.94
N THR A 23 13.27 12.35 -2.04
CA THR A 23 14.13 11.24 -1.65
C THR A 23 13.40 10.23 -0.76
N HIS A 24 12.25 10.62 -0.21
CA HIS A 24 11.42 9.81 0.66
C HIS A 24 9.95 9.95 0.28
N CYS A 25 9.16 8.94 0.61
CA CYS A 25 7.71 8.96 0.57
C CYS A 25 7.17 8.51 1.94
N GLN A 26 5.96 8.94 2.27
CA GLN A 26 5.28 8.49 3.47
C GLN A 26 4.30 7.36 3.12
N ASP A 27 4.36 6.27 3.86
CA ASP A 27 3.33 5.24 3.83
C ASP A 27 2.04 5.80 4.41
N ASN A 28 0.93 5.72 3.68
CA ASN A 28 -0.35 6.26 4.13
C ASN A 28 -1.04 5.39 5.19
N PHE A 29 -0.60 4.13 5.38
CA PHE A 29 -1.16 3.24 6.40
C PHE A 29 -0.46 3.43 7.75
N ASP A 30 0.86 3.29 7.77
CA ASP A 30 1.67 3.36 9.00
C ASP A 30 2.15 4.79 9.32
N LEU A 31 2.00 5.73 8.38
CA LEU A 31 2.53 7.09 8.46
C LEU A 31 4.07 7.16 8.61
N THR A 32 4.77 6.08 8.27
CA THR A 32 6.24 5.97 8.29
C THR A 32 6.87 6.49 7.01
N TRP A 33 8.06 7.08 7.12
CA TRP A 33 8.81 7.58 5.97
C TRP A 33 9.80 6.55 5.45
N HIS A 34 9.80 6.32 4.15
CA HIS A 34 10.64 5.33 3.47
C HIS A 34 11.46 6.00 2.36
N VAL A 35 12.67 5.48 2.13
CA VAL A 35 13.57 5.99 1.10
C VAL A 35 13.05 5.58 -0.28
N ARG A 36 13.05 6.50 -1.25
CA ARG A 36 12.67 6.21 -2.62
C ARG A 36 13.56 5.12 -3.22
N GLY A 37 12.93 4.14 -3.88
CA GLY A 37 13.61 2.96 -4.45
C GLY A 37 13.73 1.78 -3.47
N THR A 38 13.23 1.90 -2.24
CA THR A 38 13.10 0.76 -1.32
C THR A 38 11.69 0.18 -1.36
N THR A 39 11.59 -1.11 -0.99
CA THR A 39 10.33 -1.79 -0.73
C THR A 39 10.19 -2.07 0.76
N TRP A 40 8.98 -2.01 1.30
CA TRP A 40 8.69 -2.36 2.69
C TRP A 40 7.36 -3.10 2.83
N ARG A 41 7.20 -3.79 3.96
CA ARG A 41 5.91 -4.32 4.41
C ARG A 41 5.38 -3.45 5.53
N ASN A 42 4.12 -3.08 5.45
CA ASN A 42 3.46 -2.25 6.47
C ASN A 42 2.48 -3.05 7.33
N SER A 43 1.92 -2.42 8.36
CA SER A 43 0.98 -3.08 9.27
C SER A 43 -0.35 -3.45 8.62
N GLY A 44 -0.68 -2.84 7.47
CA GLY A 44 -1.84 -3.18 6.65
C GLY A 44 -1.65 -4.40 5.75
N CYS A 45 -0.60 -5.18 5.96
CA CYS A 45 -0.27 -6.35 5.14
C CYS A 45 -0.12 -6.01 3.65
N MET A 46 0.49 -4.86 3.36
CA MET A 46 0.82 -4.43 2.00
C MET A 46 2.33 -4.47 1.77
N GLU A 47 2.72 -4.92 0.58
CA GLU A 47 4.06 -4.73 0.04
C GLU A 47 4.05 -3.44 -0.78
N CYS A 48 4.84 -2.48 -0.33
CA CYS A 48 4.84 -1.11 -0.81
C CYS A 48 6.19 -0.71 -1.36
N ASP A 49 6.15 0.19 -2.33
CA ASP A 49 7.23 1.09 -2.72
C ASP A 49 6.66 2.53 -2.78
N CYS A 50 7.48 3.52 -3.14
CA CYS A 50 7.00 4.92 -3.22
C CYS A 50 6.01 5.19 -4.36
N GLU A 51 5.76 4.24 -5.24
CA GLU A 51 4.89 4.36 -6.40
C GLU A 51 3.56 3.62 -6.20
N ARG A 52 3.56 2.52 -5.44
CA ARG A 52 2.39 1.67 -5.22
C ARG A 52 2.48 0.83 -3.94
N CYS A 53 1.32 0.45 -3.44
CA CYS A 53 1.14 -0.58 -2.40
C CYS A 53 0.21 -1.67 -2.92
N CYS A 54 0.49 -2.92 -2.61
CA CYS A 54 -0.36 -4.06 -2.95
C CYS A 54 -0.53 -4.98 -1.75
N SER A 55 -1.75 -5.48 -1.51
CA SER A 55 -1.96 -6.51 -0.50
C SER A 55 -1.10 -7.72 -0.80
N VAL A 56 -0.56 -8.34 0.25
CA VAL A 56 0.23 -9.58 0.15
C VAL A 56 -0.62 -10.84 0.28
N TYR A 57 -1.94 -10.66 0.43
CA TYR A 57 -2.93 -11.70 0.62
C TYR A 57 -3.95 -11.71 -0.51
N GLY A 58 -4.44 -12.91 -0.82
CA GLY A 58 -5.62 -13.12 -1.65
C GLY A 58 -6.88 -13.07 -0.81
N VAL A 59 -7.93 -12.42 -1.32
CA VAL A 59 -9.26 -12.39 -0.72
C VAL A 59 -10.07 -13.57 -1.26
N PRO A 60 -10.52 -14.51 -0.42
CA PRO A 60 -11.41 -15.60 -0.87
C PRO A 60 -12.70 -15.02 -1.45
N THR A 61 -13.04 -15.42 -2.67
CA THR A 61 -14.25 -14.95 -3.37
C THR A 61 -15.22 -16.08 -3.72
N GLY A 62 -14.79 -17.34 -3.60
CA GLY A 62 -15.64 -18.50 -3.80
C GLY A 62 -15.35 -19.58 -2.76
N PHE A 63 -16.33 -19.87 -1.92
CA PHE A 63 -16.33 -20.92 -0.89
C PHE A 63 -17.79 -21.27 -0.53
N PRO A 64 -18.07 -22.40 0.14
CA PRO A 64 -19.44 -22.80 0.48
C PRO A 64 -20.18 -21.79 1.37
N ASP A 65 -21.51 -21.70 1.19
CA ASP A 65 -22.36 -20.72 1.90
C ASP A 65 -22.39 -20.89 3.42
N ASP A 66 -22.11 -22.10 3.92
CA ASP A 66 -22.04 -22.40 5.35
C ASP A 66 -20.66 -22.12 5.97
N CYS A 67 -19.76 -21.49 5.21
CA CYS A 67 -18.44 -21.07 5.64
C CYS A 67 -18.32 -19.54 5.68
N GLU A 68 -17.34 -19.05 6.43
CA GLU A 68 -16.96 -17.64 6.47
C GLU A 68 -15.44 -17.48 6.33
N ALA A 69 -15.02 -16.32 5.83
CA ALA A 69 -13.62 -15.97 5.68
C ALA A 69 -13.24 -14.96 6.78
N VAL A 70 -12.24 -15.31 7.59
CA VAL A 70 -11.72 -14.47 8.67
C VAL A 70 -10.28 -14.10 8.35
N PHE A 71 -9.96 -12.81 8.40
CA PHE A 71 -8.61 -12.31 8.16
C PHE A 71 -7.76 -12.38 9.43
N ASP A 72 -6.59 -13.01 9.35
CA ASP A 72 -5.56 -12.95 10.38
C ASP A 72 -4.55 -11.86 10.01
N GLU A 73 -4.62 -10.72 10.72
CA GLU A 73 -3.73 -9.58 10.52
C GLU A 73 -2.26 -9.90 10.81
N LYS A 74 -1.96 -10.87 11.69
CA LYS A 74 -0.59 -11.25 12.02
C LYS A 74 0.01 -12.14 10.95
N ALA A 75 -0.79 -13.07 10.43
CA ALA A 75 -0.38 -13.95 9.33
C ALA A 75 -0.46 -13.26 7.96
N CYS A 76 -1.24 -12.17 7.85
CA CYS A 76 -1.63 -11.54 6.60
C CYS A 76 -2.28 -12.55 5.65
N GLU A 77 -3.29 -13.28 6.10
CA GLU A 77 -3.98 -14.29 5.30
C GLU A 77 -5.44 -14.48 5.75
N TYR A 78 -6.31 -14.93 4.85
CA TYR A 78 -7.66 -15.35 5.19
C TYR A 78 -7.70 -16.85 5.50
N THR A 79 -8.32 -17.19 6.62
CA THR A 79 -8.76 -18.56 6.90
C THR A 79 -10.25 -18.68 6.59
N VAL A 80 -10.64 -19.73 5.87
CA VAL A 80 -12.05 -20.02 5.62
C VAL A 80 -12.44 -21.27 6.39
N HIS A 81 -13.43 -21.15 7.27
CA HIS A 81 -13.91 -22.23 8.13
C HIS A 81 -15.44 -22.22 8.22
N LYS A 82 -16.03 -23.26 8.82
CA LYS A 82 -17.47 -23.32 9.05
C LYS A 82 -17.91 -22.21 10.01
N LYS A 83 -19.11 -21.69 9.78
CA LYS A 83 -19.73 -20.66 10.64
C LYS A 83 -20.09 -21.18 12.03
N ASP A 84 -20.44 -22.46 12.14
CA ASP A 84 -20.86 -23.11 13.39
C ASP A 84 -19.70 -23.81 14.13
N ASP A 85 -18.62 -24.16 13.41
CA ASP A 85 -17.41 -24.76 13.99
C ASP A 85 -16.12 -24.23 13.32
N PRO A 86 -15.47 -23.20 13.89
CA PRO A 86 -14.24 -22.64 13.35
C PRO A 86 -13.04 -23.60 13.29
N SER A 87 -13.11 -24.78 13.93
CA SER A 87 -12.05 -25.79 13.82
C SER A 87 -12.08 -26.55 12.49
N VAL A 88 -13.19 -26.47 11.75
CA VAL A 88 -13.38 -27.15 10.47
C VAL A 88 -13.11 -26.19 9.31
N LEU A 89 -11.98 -26.39 8.63
CA LEU A 89 -11.61 -25.61 7.45
C LEU A 89 -12.51 -25.93 6.25
N CYS A 90 -12.80 -24.92 5.45
CA CYS A 90 -13.55 -25.04 4.22
C CYS A 90 -12.64 -24.91 2.99
N PRO A 91 -12.98 -25.58 1.88
CA PRO A 91 -12.27 -25.39 0.62
C PRO A 91 -12.54 -23.98 0.05
N VAL A 92 -11.53 -23.40 -0.58
CA VAL A 92 -11.66 -22.15 -1.34
C VAL A 92 -11.48 -22.46 -2.83
N PHE A 93 -12.42 -22.00 -3.64
CA PHE A 93 -12.46 -22.24 -5.08
C PHE A 93 -11.84 -21.08 -5.87
N HIS A 94 -11.95 -19.85 -5.35
CA HIS A 94 -11.50 -18.64 -6.03
C HIS A 94 -10.92 -17.62 -5.03
N TYR A 95 -9.86 -16.94 -5.46
CA TYR A 95 -9.25 -15.80 -4.77
C TYR A 95 -9.24 -14.59 -5.70
N SER A 96 -9.28 -13.39 -5.12
CA SER A 96 -9.05 -12.11 -5.79
C SER A 96 -7.87 -11.41 -5.13
N GLY A 97 -6.96 -10.83 -5.92
CA GLY A 97 -5.73 -10.23 -5.42
C GLY A 97 -4.49 -11.07 -5.75
N LYS A 98 -3.46 -10.97 -4.91
CA LYS A 98 -2.19 -11.68 -5.06
C LYS A 98 -2.36 -13.19 -4.90
#